data_AF-E1JRH6-F1
#
_entry.id   AF-E1JRH6-F1
#
_cell.length_a   1.000
_cell.length_b   1.000
_cell.length_c   1.000
_cell.angle_alpha   90.00
_cell.angle_beta   90.00
_cell.angle_gamma   90.00
#
_symmetry.space_group_name_H-M   'P 1'
#
loop_
_entity.id
_entity.type
_entity.pdbx_description
1 polymer ?
#
loop_
_entity_poly.entity_id
_entity_poly.type
_entity_poly.pdbx_seq_one_letter_code
_entity_poly.pdbx_strand_id
1 'polypeptide(L)' 'MTNRQYEKPPPFDPEVATVLDVVAAHPATQDVFRGYDAAAGCCLLCQGLFETVGGLAARFGLDRDALVHDLTMAINKENP' A
#
# COMPACT_ATOMS: atom_id res chain seq x y z
N MET A 1 11.55 -27.13 -4.69
CA MET A 1 12.45 -26.23 -3.95
C MET A 1 11.82 -24.85 -3.96
N THR A 2 10.84 -24.60 -3.08
CA THR A 2 10.23 -23.26 -3.00
C THR A 2 10.89 -22.56 -1.83
N ASN A 3 11.89 -21.76 -2.16
CA ASN A 3 12.67 -20.97 -1.22
C ASN A 3 11.75 -19.84 -0.70
N ARG A 4 10.87 -20.18 0.25
CA ARG A 4 9.98 -19.27 0.98
C ARG A 4 10.82 -18.53 2.01
N GLN A 5 11.79 -17.74 1.54
CA GLN A 5 12.66 -16.98 2.42
C GLN A 5 11.86 -15.82 3.00
N TYR A 6 11.44 -15.99 4.26
CA TYR A 6 11.20 -14.95 5.26
C TYR A 6 11.27 -13.49 4.76
N GLU A 7 10.30 -13.06 3.95
CA GLU A 7 9.96 -11.66 3.90
C GLU A 7 9.22 -11.38 5.20
N LYS A 8 9.73 -10.42 6.00
CA LYS A 8 8.99 -9.88 7.13
C LYS A 8 7.58 -9.56 6.60
N PRO A 9 6.51 -10.13 7.18
CA PRO A 9 5.17 -9.85 6.70
C PRO A 9 4.95 -8.35 6.75
N PRO A 10 4.17 -7.79 5.81
CA PRO A 10 3.86 -6.38 5.83
C PRO A 10 3.33 -6.00 7.21
N PRO A 11 3.64 -4.79 7.71
CA PRO A 11 3.23 -4.36 9.05
C PRO A 11 1.70 -4.17 9.18
N PHE A 12 0.95 -4.40 8.11
CA PHE A 12 -0.50 -4.37 8.03
C PHE A 12 -1.01 -5.52 7.16
N ASP A 13 -2.27 -5.93 7.37
CA ASP A 13 -2.98 -6.85 6.47
C ASP A 13 -3.66 -6.06 5.34
N PRO A 14 -3.27 -6.24 4.06
CA PRO A 14 -3.83 -5.47 2.95
C PRO A 14 -5.30 -5.76 2.67
N GLU A 15 -5.86 -6.87 3.16
CA GLU A 15 -7.29 -7.19 2.97
C GLU A 15 -8.19 -6.60 4.06
N VAL A 16 -7.59 -6.02 5.11
CA VAL A 16 -8.31 -5.46 6.27
C VAL A 16 -8.03 -3.97 6.46
N ALA A 17 -6.76 -3.56 6.40
CA ALA A 17 -6.37 -2.17 6.61
C ALA A 17 -6.81 -1.29 5.43
N THR A 18 -7.48 -0.18 5.74
CA THR A 18 -7.86 0.82 4.75
C THR A 18 -6.68 1.73 4.40
N VAL A 19 -6.76 2.40 3.24
CA VAL A 19 -5.80 3.45 2.85
C VAL A 19 -5.70 4.51 3.95
N LEU A 20 -6.84 4.90 4.56
CA LEU A 20 -6.87 5.82 5.68
C LEU A 20 -6.09 5.29 6.89
N ASP A 21 -6.30 4.03 7.28
CA ASP A 21 -5.60 3.42 8.43
C ASP A 21 -4.08 3.47 8.23
N VAL A 22 -3.62 3.10 7.03
CA VAL A 22 -2.20 3.09 6.67
C VAL A 22 -1.62 4.49 6.68
N VAL A 23 -2.27 5.46 6.05
CA VAL A 23 -1.78 6.86 5.99
C VAL A 23 -1.82 7.54 7.36
N ALA A 24 -2.84 7.26 8.18
CA ALA A 24 -2.95 7.83 9.51
C ALA A 24 -1.87 7.29 10.46
N ALA A 25 -1.55 5.99 10.36
CA ALA A 25 -0.48 5.37 11.15
C ALA A 25 0.92 5.72 10.64
N HIS A 26 1.07 5.91 9.31
CA HIS A 26 2.35 6.11 8.64
C HIS A 26 2.24 7.18 7.55
N PRO A 27 2.31 8.48 7.90
CA PRO A 27 2.16 9.58 6.94
C PRO A 27 3.12 9.52 5.74
N ALA A 28 4.31 8.90 5.86
CA ALA A 28 5.24 8.76 4.75
C ALA A 28 4.70 7.91 3.59
N THR A 29 3.67 7.07 3.85
CA THR A 29 3.02 6.26 2.82
C THR A 29 2.19 7.07 1.82
N GLN A 30 1.84 8.33 2.12
CA GLN A 30 1.11 9.19 1.19
C GLN A 30 1.86 9.36 -0.14
N ASP A 31 3.18 9.49 -0.09
CA ASP A 31 4.00 9.68 -1.28
C ASP A 31 4.03 8.42 -2.16
N VAL A 32 3.93 7.24 -1.56
CA VAL A 32 3.77 5.97 -2.30
C VAL A 32 2.45 6.01 -3.07
N PHE A 33 1.32 6.28 -2.43
CA PHE A 33 0.02 6.35 -3.12
C PHE A 33 0.03 7.38 -4.25
N ARG A 34 0.61 8.57 -4.04
CA ARG A 34 0.75 9.59 -5.09
C ARG A 34 1.59 9.11 -6.27
N GLY A 35 2.60 8.28 -6.03
CA GLY A 35 3.39 7.63 -7.07
C GLY A 35 2.57 6.74 -8.02
N TYR A 36 1.47 6.16 -7.51
CA TYR A 36 0.57 5.32 -8.30
C TYR A 36 -0.60 6.07 -8.95
N ASP A 37 -0.80 7.37 -8.66
CA ASP A 37 -1.92 8.16 -9.21
C ASP A 37 -1.93 8.15 -10.76
N ALA A 38 -0.74 8.21 -11.38
CA ALA A 38 -0.62 8.16 -12.84
C ALA A 38 -1.02 6.79 -13.42
N ALA A 39 -0.67 5.69 -12.74
CA ALA A 39 -1.06 4.34 -13.14
C ALA A 39 -2.56 4.10 -12.93
N ALA A 40 -3.14 4.65 -11.87
CA ALA A 40 -4.57 4.60 -11.57
C ALA A 40 -5.42 5.55 -12.43
N GLY A 41 -4.80 6.53 -13.09
CA GLY A 41 -5.46 7.57 -13.87
C GLY A 41 -6.24 8.59 -13.03
N CYS A 42 -6.08 8.59 -11.70
CA CYS A 42 -6.76 9.50 -10.78
C CYS A 42 -6.03 9.57 -9.43
N CYS A 43 -6.43 10.52 -8.57
CA CYS A 43 -5.92 10.61 -7.20
C CYS A 43 -6.45 9.44 -6.35
N LEU A 44 -5.59 8.49 -6.00
CA LEU A 44 -5.94 7.31 -5.19
C LEU A 44 -6.42 7.70 -3.78
N LEU A 45 -5.74 8.68 -3.16
CA LEU A 45 -6.14 9.20 -1.84
C LEU A 45 -7.50 9.90 -1.87
N CYS A 46 -7.95 10.37 -3.03
CA CYS A 46 -9.23 11.04 -3.19
C CYS A 46 -10.35 10.04 -3.51
N GLN A 47 -10.05 9.00 -4.31
CA GLN A 47 -11.04 8.07 -4.85
C GLN A 47 -11.13 6.74 -4.08
N GLY A 48 -10.16 6.45 -3.21
CA GLY A 48 -10.05 5.16 -2.51
C GLY A 48 -9.60 5.25 -1.06
N LEU A 49 -9.74 6.41 -0.41
CA LEU A 49 -9.29 6.62 0.97
C LEU A 49 -9.85 5.58 1.98
N PHE A 50 -11.08 5.13 1.75
CA PHE A 50 -11.78 4.18 2.64
C PHE A 50 -11.76 2.74 2.13
N GLU A 51 -11.09 2.48 1.02
CA GLU A 51 -10.90 1.12 0.49
C GLU A 51 -9.80 0.41 1.27
N THR A 52 -9.87 -0.93 1.35
CA THR A 52 -8.72 -1.72 1.78
C THR A 52 -7.59 -1.59 0.77
N VAL A 53 -6.33 -1.79 1.18
CA VAL A 53 -5.19 -1.69 0.24
C VAL A 53 -5.33 -2.70 -0.90
N GLY A 54 -5.76 -3.93 -0.60
CA GLY A 54 -6.06 -4.96 -1.59
C GLY A 54 -7.23 -4.59 -2.51
N GLY A 55 -8.31 -4.05 -1.94
CA GLY A 55 -9.48 -3.59 -2.68
C GLY A 55 -9.17 -2.43 -3.61
N LEU A 56 -8.34 -1.48 -3.16
CA LEU A 56 -7.84 -0.36 -3.96
C LEU A 56 -7.06 -0.88 -5.18
N ALA A 57 -6.12 -1.79 -4.96
CA ALA A 57 -5.31 -2.35 -6.04
C ALA A 57 -6.19 -3.05 -7.09
N ALA A 58 -7.15 -3.87 -6.64
CA ALA A 58 -8.10 -4.53 -7.54
C ALA A 58 -8.97 -3.53 -8.31
N ARG A 59 -9.49 -2.49 -7.63
CA ARG A 59 -10.38 -1.48 -8.22
C ARG A 59 -9.70 -0.62 -9.28
N PHE A 60 -8.43 -0.28 -9.09
CA PHE A 60 -7.67 0.59 -9.99
C PHE A 60 -6.71 -0.19 -10.93
N GLY A 61 -6.74 -1.52 -10.91
CA GLY A 61 -5.91 -2.36 -11.77
C GLY A 61 -4.40 -2.25 -11.45
N LEU A 62 -4.06 -2.01 -10.19
CA LEU A 62 -2.67 -1.90 -9.74
C LEU A 62 -2.12 -3.28 -9.36
N ASP A 63 -0.81 -3.42 -9.44
CA ASP A 63 -0.12 -4.56 -8.84
C ASP A 63 -0.16 -4.43 -7.32
N ARG A 64 -1.00 -5.27 -6.70
CA ARG A 64 -1.20 -5.32 -5.25
C ARG A 64 0.10 -5.62 -4.50
N ASP A 65 0.89 -6.56 -4.99
CA ASP A 65 2.07 -7.02 -4.27
C ASP A 65 3.19 -5.96 -4.35
N ALA A 66 3.32 -5.29 -5.50
CA ALA A 66 4.21 -4.13 -5.64
C ALA A 66 3.79 -2.97 -4.74
N LEU A 67 2.49 -2.63 -4.70
CA LEU A 67 1.99 -1.56 -3.83
C LEU A 67 2.26 -1.86 -2.35
N VAL A 68 1.98 -3.09 -1.90
CA VAL A 68 2.22 -3.51 -0.51
C VAL A 68 3.71 -3.49 -0.17
N HIS A 69 4.58 -3.89 -1.11
CA HIS A 69 6.02 -3.82 -0.95
C HIS A 69 6.49 -2.37 -0.75
N ASP A 70 6.09 -1.45 -1.62
CA ASP A 70 6.50 -0.05 -1.56
C ASP A 70 6.00 0.65 -0.30
N LEU A 71 4.76 0.37 0.13
CA LEU A 71 4.22 0.83 1.41
C LEU A 71 5.06 0.31 2.59
N THR A 72 5.40 -0.98 2.59
CA THR A 72 6.23 -1.59 3.63
C THR A 72 7.61 -0.95 3.70
N MET A 73 8.21 -0.64 2.55
CA MET A 73 9.51 0.04 2.47
C MET A 73 9.43 1.48 3.00
N ALA A 74 8.36 2.21 2.73
CA ALA A 74 8.14 3.54 3.29
C ALA A 74 8.00 3.50 4.82
N ILE A 75 7.21 2.56 5.34
CA ILE A 75 6.99 2.38 6.78
C ILE A 75 8.29 2.06 7.52
N ASN A 76 9.09 1.13 7.00
CA ASN A 76 10.38 0.76 7.61
C ASN A 76 11.40 1.91 7.58
N LYS A 77 11.33 2.83 6.60
CA LYS A 77 12.20 4.02 6.55
C LYS A 77 11.77 5.11 7.53
N GLU A 78 10.46 5.25 7.76
CA GLU A 78 9.90 6.21 8.69
C GLU A 78 10.27 5.87 10.15
N ASN A 79 10.32 4.58 10.49
CA ASN A 79 10.62 4.10 11.84
C ASN A 79 11.75 3.05 11.79
N PRO A 80 13.04 3.47 11.78
CA PRO A 80 14.19 2.61 11.56
C PRO A 80 14.52 1.67 12.72
#